data_AF-A0AAD1EM27-F1
#
_entry.id   AF-A0AAD1EM27-F1
#
_cell.length_a   1.000
_cell.length_b   1.000
_cell.length_c   1.000
_cell.angle_alpha   90.00
_cell.angle_beta   90.00
_cell.angle_gamma   90.00
#
_symmetry.space_group_name_H-M   'P 1'
#
loop_
_entity.id
_entity.type
_entity.pdbx_description
1 polymer ?
#
loop_
_entity_poly.entity_id
_entity_poly.type
_entity_poly.pdbx_seq_one_letter_code
_entity_poly.pdbx_strand_id
1 'polypeptide(L)' 'MKLIAAIALIFLGAALVVFGAGHELQAGIAADRDQTAGVLNPVMIVAIAAGVVGVLSGLFLLYKNYESWRNSRDA' A
#
# COMPACT_ATOMS: atom_id res chain seq x y z
N MET A 1 -10.31 -8.75 -18.67
CA MET A 1 -9.46 -7.58 -18.34
C MET A 1 -9.70 -7.19 -16.89
N LYS A 2 -8.72 -7.33 -16.00
CA LYS A 2 -8.85 -7.00 -14.56
C LYS A 2 -8.15 -5.68 -14.21
N LEU A 3 -8.17 -4.72 -15.14
CA LEU A 3 -7.43 -3.45 -15.03
C LEU A 3 -7.94 -2.61 -13.85
N ILE A 4 -9.26 -2.47 -13.72
CA ILE A 4 -9.89 -1.70 -12.63
C ILE A 4 -9.52 -2.28 -11.27
N ALA A 5 -9.51 -3.62 -11.14
CA ALA A 5 -9.11 -4.28 -9.90
C ALA A 5 -7.62 -4.05 -9.57
N ALA A 6 -6.74 -4.10 -10.57
CA ALA A 6 -5.31 -3.81 -10.39
C ALA A 6 -5.09 -2.36 -9.91
N ILE A 7 -5.76 -1.40 -10.56
CA ILE A 7 -5.69 0.02 -10.19
C ILE A 7 -6.24 0.23 -8.77
N ALA A 8 -7.41 -0.35 -8.46
CA ALA A 8 -8.02 -0.25 -7.13
C ALA A 8 -7.10 -0.79 -6.03
N LEU A 9 -6.44 -1.93 -6.26
CA LEU A 9 -5.47 -2.50 -5.31
C LEU A 9 -4.26 -1.58 -5.08
N ILE A 10 -3.75 -0.95 -6.13
CA ILE A 10 -2.64 0.01 -6.02
C ILE A 10 -3.06 1.22 -5.18
N PHE A 11 -4.21 1.85 -5.51
CA PHE A 11 -4.67 3.03 -4.79
C PHE A 11 -5.03 2.73 -3.34
N LEU A 12 -5.78 1.65 -3.10
CA LEU A 12 -6.17 1.25 -1.75
C LEU A 12 -4.93 0.91 -0.91
N GLY A 13 -3.99 0.14 -1.48
CA GLY A 13 -2.75 -0.22 -0.81
C GLY A 13 -1.88 1.00 -0.48
N ALA A 14 -1.71 1.91 -1.44
CA ALA A 14 -0.97 3.15 -1.24
C ALA A 14 -1.63 4.04 -0.17
N ALA A 15 -2.96 4.18 -0.19
CA ALA A 15 -3.69 4.93 0.81
C ALA A 15 -3.49 4.35 2.21
N LEU A 16 -3.51 3.02 2.35
CA LEU A 16 -3.27 2.33 3.62
C LEU A 16 -1.86 2.59 4.15
N VAL A 17 -0.84 2.53 3.28
CA VAL A 17 0.56 2.81 3.66
C VAL A 17 0.72 4.25 4.10
N VAL A 18 0.23 5.21 3.32
CA VAL A 18 0.34 6.64 3.63
C VAL A 18 -0.40 6.98 4.92
N PHE A 19 -1.61 6.46 5.10
CA PHE A 19 -2.40 6.71 6.30
C PHE A 19 -1.75 6.09 7.54
N GLY A 20 -1.34 4.82 7.46
CA GLY A 20 -0.69 4.14 8.58
C GLY A 20 0.63 4.80 8.98
N ALA A 21 1.49 5.12 7.99
CA ALA A 21 2.76 5.79 8.26
C ALA A 21 2.56 7.21 8.79
N GLY A 22 1.58 7.95 8.27
CA GLY A 22 1.23 9.28 8.75
C GLY A 22 0.70 9.28 10.17
N HIS A 23 -0.11 8.29 10.53
CA HIS A 23 -0.59 8.10 11.90
C HIS A 23 0.55 7.82 12.87
N GLU A 24 1.44 6.88 12.56
CA GLU A 24 2.59 6.54 13.39
C GLU A 24 3.58 7.71 13.53
N LEU A 25 3.78 8.48 12.45
CA LEU A 25 4.61 9.67 12.50
C LEU A 25 4.02 10.73 13.45
N GLN A 26 2.70 10.97 13.39
CA GLN A 26 2.03 11.90 14.30
C GLN A 26 2.10 11.41 15.75
N ALA A 27 1.91 10.11 15.98
CA ALA A 27 2.05 9.52 17.30
C ALA A 27 3.48 9.67 17.85
N GLY A 28 4.49 9.48 17.00
CA GLY A 28 5.90 9.70 17.36
C GLY A 28 6.21 11.16 17.70
N ILE A 29 5.71 12.11 16.91
CA ILE A 29 5.87 13.56 17.18
C ILE A 29 5.20 13.94 18.50
N ALA A 30 3.99 13.42 18.77
CA ALA A 30 3.29 13.65 20.03
C ALA A 30 4.06 13.05 21.22
N ALA A 31 4.57 11.83 21.07
CA ALA A 31 5.32 11.17 22.12
C ALA A 31 6.62 11.91 22.47
N ASP A 32 7.35 12.39 21.46
CA ASP A 32 8.55 13.20 21.63
C ASP A 32 8.24 14.53 22.35
N ARG A 33 7.13 15.19 21.96
CA ARG A 33 6.65 16.41 22.63
C ARG A 33 6.28 16.17 24.09
N ASP A 34 5.60 15.07 24.38
CA ASP A 34 5.13 14.73 25.72
C ASP A 34 6.22 14.04 26.57
N GLN A 35 7.44 13.88 26.03
CA GLN A 35 8.54 13.12 26.62
C GLN A 35 8.14 11.71 27.07
N THR A 36 7.18 11.14 26.37
CA THR A 36 6.78 9.76 26.55
C THR A 36 7.62 8.91 25.61
N ALA A 37 8.11 7.75 26.08
CA ALA A 37 8.75 6.78 25.21
C ALA A 37 7.68 6.22 24.26
N GLY A 38 7.50 6.88 23.11
CA GLY A 38 6.45 6.54 22.14
C GLY A 38 6.50 5.08 21.74
N VAL A 39 5.33 4.47 21.57
CA VAL A 39 5.18 3.07 21.18
C VAL A 39 4.47 3.00 19.83
N LEU A 40 5.03 2.23 18.91
CA LEU A 40 4.40 2.00 17.62
C LEU A 40 3.13 1.16 17.78
N ASN A 41 2.07 1.52 17.06
CA ASN A 41 0.84 0.75 17.08
C ASN A 41 0.98 -0.50 16.17
N PRO A 42 0.93 -1.72 16.73
CA PRO A 42 1.08 -2.95 15.95
C PRO A 42 0.00 -3.10 14.87
N VAL A 43 -1.22 -2.59 15.09
CA VAL A 43 -2.29 -2.61 14.09
C VAL A 43 -1.91 -1.74 12.88
N MET A 44 -1.30 -0.58 13.11
CA MET A 44 -0.86 0.29 12.02
C MET A 44 0.30 -0.31 11.24
N ILE A 45 1.23 -1.00 11.91
CA ILE A 45 2.31 -1.74 11.24
C ILE A 45 1.72 -2.81 10.31
N VAL A 46 0.76 -3.60 10.78
CA VAL A 46 0.09 -4.63 9.96
C VAL A 46 -0.67 -3.98 8.79
N ALA A 47 -1.35 -2.85 9.03
CA ALA A 47 -2.04 -2.10 7.99
C ALA A 47 -1.07 -1.62 6.89
N ILE A 48 0.09 -1.07 7.25
CA ILE A 48 1.14 -0.68 6.30
C ILE A 48 1.61 -1.90 5.50
N ALA A 49 1.92 -3.01 6.17
CA ALA A 49 2.36 -4.24 5.51
C ALA A 49 1.30 -4.76 4.51
N ALA A 50 0.03 -4.79 4.92
CA ALA A 50 -1.08 -5.17 4.04
C ALA A 50 -1.22 -4.22 2.85
N GLY A 51 -1.03 -2.92 3.06
CA GLY A 51 -1.02 -1.92 2.00
C GLY A 51 0.09 -2.15 0.97
N VAL A 52 1.32 -2.45 1.43
CA VAL A 52 2.45 -2.81 0.55
C VAL A 52 2.14 -4.06 -0.28
N VAL A 53 1.63 -5.12 0.35
CA VAL A 53 1.21 -6.34 -0.36
C VAL A 53 0.12 -6.05 -1.39
N GLY A 54 -0.84 -5.19 -1.06
CA GLY A 54 -1.88 -4.72 -1.97
C GLY A 54 -1.32 -4.03 -3.21
N VAL A 55 -0.38 -3.08 -3.02
CA VAL A 55 0.30 -2.39 -4.13
C VAL A 55 1.05 -3.36 -5.02
N LEU A 56 1.85 -4.26 -4.44
CA LEU A 56 2.61 -5.26 -5.20
C LEU A 56 1.69 -6.19 -5.99
N SER A 57 0.59 -6.64 -5.38
CA SER A 57 -0.41 -7.48 -6.04
C SER A 57 -1.10 -6.74 -7.20
N GLY A 58 -1.43 -5.47 -7.01
CA GLY A 58 -2.00 -4.62 -8.05
C GLY A 58 -1.04 -4.39 -9.21
N LEU A 59 0.24 -4.10 -8.94
CA LEU A 59 1.29 -3.97 -9.94
C LEU A 59 1.50 -5.28 -10.73
N PHE A 60 1.50 -6.41 -10.04
CA PHE A 60 1.60 -7.72 -10.69
C PHE A 60 0.43 -7.99 -11.64
N LEU A 61 -0.80 -7.69 -11.23
CA LEU A 61 -1.97 -7.80 -12.10
C LEU A 61 -1.91 -6.84 -13.28
N LEU A 62 -1.42 -5.62 -13.06
CA LEU A 62 -1.23 -4.63 -14.12
C LEU A 62 -0.23 -5.16 -15.17
N TYR A 63 0.90 -5.70 -14.72
CA TYR A 63 1.90 -6.33 -15.57
C TYR A 63 1.31 -7.50 -16.38
N LYS A 64 0.56 -8.40 -15.75
CA LYS A 64 -0.11 -9.50 -16.47
C LYS A 64 -1.10 -9.03 -17.53
N ASN A 65 -1.87 -7.98 -17.24
CA ASN A 65 -2.79 -7.41 -18.23
C ASN A 65 -2.01 -6.81 -19.42
N TYR A 66 -0.89 -6.14 -19.15
CA TYR A 66 -0.01 -5.62 -20.20
C TYR A 66 0.59 -6.74 -21.06
N GLU A 67 1.10 -7.80 -20.44
CA GLU A 67 1.67 -8.96 -21.13
C GLU A 67 0.62 -9.64 -22.03
N SER A 68 -0.60 -9.84 -21.53
CA SER A 68 -1.70 -10.41 -22.31
C SER A 68 -2.07 -9.54 -23.52
N TRP A 69 -2.08 -8.21 -23.36
CA TRP A 69 -2.35 -7.29 -24.48
C TRP A 69 -1.22 -7.31 -25.50
N ARG A 70 0.05 -7.31 -25.06
CA ARG A 70 1.20 -7.41 -25.94
C ARG A 70 1.16 -8.70 -26.76
N ASN A 71 0.97 -9.84 -26.11
CA ASN A 71 0.92 -11.14 -26.78
C ASN A 71 -0.26 -11.24 -27.77
N SER A 72 -1.35 -10.50 -27.56
CA SER A 72 -2.46 -10.42 -28.52
C SER A 72 -2.18 -9.56 -29.76
N ARG A 73 -1.09 -8.77 -29.75
CA ARG A 73 -0.65 -7.97 -30.90
C ARG A 73 0.41 -8.66 -31.76
N ASP A 74 1.16 -9.58 -31.14
CA ASP A 74 2.23 -10.35 -31.79
C ASP A 74 1.73 -11.69 -32.37
N ALA A 75 0.44 -12.02 -32.19
CA ALA A 75 -0.26 -13.21 -32.69
C ALA A 75 -1.22 -12.86 -33.84
#